data_AF-A0A0D8LA15-F1
#
_entry.id   AF-A0A0D8LA15-F1
#
_cell.length_a   1.000
_cell.length_b   1.000
_cell.length_c   1.000
_cell.angle_alpha   90.00
_cell.angle_beta   90.00
_cell.angle_gamma   90.00
#
_symmetry.space_group_name_H-M   'P 1'
#
loop_
_entity.id
_entity.type
_entity.pdbx_description
1 polymer ?
#
loop_
_entity_poly.entity_id
_entity_poly.type
_entity_poly.pdbx_seq_one_letter_code
_entity_poly.pdbx_strand_id
1 'polypeptide(L)'
;MNAYLTRKSDVAAVSWLTALFFSVSLLFSAAGHAASLKGINVSNNGSQGTLQLSFDGKPQYKLFPLHDPERLVIDIRQPQKITGLPINLNNGLIKVVRESRAPDAQHQRVVLELADKTVSVMLRITAA
;
A
#
# COMPACT_ATOMS: atom_id res chain seq x y z
N MET A 1 56.52 45.44 15.32
CA MET A 1 55.94 44.14 14.88
C MET A 1 55.01 43.66 15.97
N ASN A 2 53.73 43.42 15.67
CA ASN A 2 52.85 42.46 16.33
C ASN A 2 51.48 42.49 15.63
N ALA A 3 51.20 41.48 14.81
CA ALA A 3 49.94 41.32 14.10
C ALA A 3 48.96 40.52 14.98
N TYR A 4 47.89 41.18 15.44
CA TYR A 4 46.74 40.51 16.03
C TYR A 4 45.86 39.96 14.90
N LEU A 5 46.14 38.73 14.48
CA LEU A 5 45.30 38.04 13.50
C LEU A 5 44.02 37.51 14.17
N THR A 6 42.92 37.95 13.57
CA THR A 6 41.54 37.85 14.05
C THR A 6 40.99 36.42 13.86
N ARG A 7 40.61 35.75 14.95
CA ARG A 7 39.89 34.46 14.92
C ARG A 7 38.39 34.68 14.79
N LYS A 8 37.90 35.03 13.59
CA LYS A 8 36.46 35.26 13.33
C LYS A 8 35.81 34.18 12.43
N SER A 9 36.60 33.27 11.86
CA SER A 9 36.16 32.29 10.86
C SER A 9 35.50 31.03 11.43
N ASP A 10 35.82 30.62 12.66
CA ASP A 10 35.42 29.30 13.17
C ASP A 10 33.93 29.22 13.50
N VAL A 11 33.27 30.33 13.85
CA VAL A 11 31.86 30.34 14.28
C VAL A 11 30.89 30.32 13.10
N ALA A 12 31.21 31.08 12.04
CA ALA A 12 30.47 31.02 10.78
C ALA A 12 30.66 29.64 10.13
N ALA A 13 31.87 29.10 10.23
CA ALA A 13 32.23 27.77 9.79
C ALA A 13 31.68 26.63 10.68
N VAL A 14 30.97 26.90 11.76
CA VAL A 14 30.21 25.88 12.50
C VAL A 14 28.71 26.04 12.24
N SER A 15 28.25 27.28 12.02
CA SER A 15 26.85 27.61 11.73
C SER A 15 26.32 27.09 10.39
N TRP A 16 27.12 27.15 9.32
CA TRP A 16 26.74 26.57 8.01
C TRP A 16 26.64 25.04 8.06
N LEU A 17 27.54 24.35 8.78
CA LEU A 17 27.54 22.89 8.92
C LEU A 17 26.32 22.40 9.71
N THR A 18 25.95 23.09 10.79
CA THR A 18 24.75 22.76 11.57
C THR A 18 23.47 23.04 10.79
N ALA A 19 23.41 24.13 10.03
CA ALA A 19 22.28 24.42 9.15
C ALA A 19 22.11 23.36 8.04
N LEU A 20 23.21 22.89 7.45
CA LEU A 20 23.19 21.86 6.41
C LEU A 20 22.78 20.49 6.97
N PHE A 21 23.22 20.15 8.19
CA PHE A 21 22.80 18.93 8.89
C PHE A 21 21.31 18.95 9.27
N PHE A 22 20.79 20.10 9.71
CA PHE A 22 19.36 20.27 10.00
C PHE A 22 18.49 20.22 8.74
N SER A 23 18.96 20.83 7.64
CA SER A 23 18.30 20.79 6.33
C SER A 23 18.25 19.37 5.74
N VAL A 24 19.33 18.59 5.86
CA VAL A 24 19.36 17.18 5.42
C VAL A 24 18.47 16.30 6.29
N SER A 25 18.36 16.57 7.60
CA SER A 25 17.48 15.81 8.51
C SER A 25 15.99 15.99 8.19
N LEU A 26 15.60 17.18 7.67
CA LEU A 26 14.24 17.44 7.21
C LEU A 26 13.88 16.65 5.93
N LEU A 27 14.87 16.27 5.12
CA LEU A 27 14.65 15.46 3.91
C LEU A 27 14.39 13.98 4.19
N PHE A 28 14.70 13.49 5.40
CA PHE A 28 14.51 12.08 5.77
C PHE A 28 13.13 11.77 6.38
N SER A 29 12.31 12.79 6.61
CA SER A 29 11.06 12.67 7.37
C SER A 29 9.84 12.48 6.46
N ALA A 30 9.77 11.38 5.72
CA ALA A 30 8.50 10.92 5.12
C ALA A 30 8.54 9.46 4.61
N ALA A 31 9.15 8.53 5.36
CA ALA A 31 8.84 7.12 5.14
C ALA A 31 7.42 6.86 5.67
N GLY A 32 6.41 7.10 4.84
CA GLY A 32 5.02 6.80 5.18
C GLY A 32 4.86 5.31 5.51
N HIS A 33 4.21 5.00 6.63
CA HIS A 33 3.89 3.63 6.99
C HIS A 33 2.89 3.07 5.95
N ALA A 34 3.25 1.95 5.33
CA ALA A 34 2.35 1.21 4.46
C ALA A 34 1.26 0.57 5.33
N ALA A 35 -0.01 0.90 5.07
CA ALA A 35 -1.12 0.27 5.78
C ALA A 35 -1.16 -1.23 5.47
N SER A 36 -1.42 -2.02 6.50
CA SER A 36 -1.48 -3.47 6.43
C SER A 36 -2.93 -3.94 6.38
N LEU A 37 -3.20 -4.91 5.52
CA LEU A 37 -4.50 -5.58 5.45
C LEU A 37 -4.69 -6.45 6.72
N LYS A 38 -5.74 -6.17 7.49
CA LYS A 38 -6.09 -6.92 8.71
C LYS A 38 -7.24 -7.88 8.52
N GLY A 39 -8.14 -7.57 7.60
CA GLY A 39 -9.34 -8.37 7.39
C GLY A 39 -9.73 -8.40 5.94
N ILE A 40 -10.12 -9.59 5.48
CA ILE A 40 -10.71 -9.81 4.18
C ILE A 40 -12.03 -10.54 4.38
N ASN A 41 -13.11 -9.92 3.92
CA ASN A 41 -14.43 -10.53 3.93
C ASN A 41 -15.01 -10.46 2.53
N VAL A 42 -15.58 -11.57 2.09
CA VAL A 42 -16.19 -11.70 0.78
C VAL A 42 -17.59 -12.27 0.95
N SER A 43 -18.55 -11.61 0.33
CA SER A 43 -19.94 -12.06 0.32
C SER A 43 -20.53 -11.92 -1.07
N ASN A 44 -21.42 -12.84 -1.42
CA ASN A 44 -22.24 -12.76 -2.62
C ASN A 44 -23.68 -12.53 -2.16
N ASN A 45 -24.30 -11.42 -2.57
CA ASN A 45 -25.68 -11.10 -2.27
C ASN A 45 -26.46 -10.99 -3.58
N GLY A 46 -27.02 -12.11 -4.04
CA GLY A 46 -27.78 -12.21 -5.27
C GLY A 46 -27.00 -11.71 -6.49
N SER A 47 -27.31 -10.49 -6.93
CA SER A 47 -26.73 -9.82 -8.09
C SER A 47 -25.48 -8.97 -7.79
N GLN A 48 -24.98 -8.94 -6.55
CA GLN A 48 -23.79 -8.16 -6.18
C GLN A 48 -22.78 -9.01 -5.39
N GLY A 49 -21.53 -9.01 -5.85
CA GLY A 49 -20.40 -9.50 -5.07
C GLY A 49 -19.81 -8.35 -4.26
N THR A 50 -19.61 -8.53 -2.96
CA THR A 50 -18.96 -7.53 -2.10
C THR A 50 -17.64 -8.07 -1.60
N LEU A 51 -16.55 -7.33 -1.85
CA LEU A 51 -15.27 -7.54 -1.21
C LEU A 51 -15.04 -6.40 -0.21
N GLN A 52 -14.90 -6.75 1.06
CA GLN A 52 -14.52 -5.82 2.11
C GLN A 52 -13.08 -6.08 2.55
N LEU A 53 -12.26 -5.05 2.42
CA LEU A 53 -10.87 -5.04 2.85
C LEU A 53 -10.72 -4.04 4.01
N SER A 54 -10.26 -4.54 5.15
CA SER A 54 -10.05 -3.75 6.36
C SER A 54 -8.56 -3.56 6.60
N PHE A 55 -8.13 -2.30 6.74
CA PHE A 55 -6.73 -1.90 6.93
C PHE A 55 -6.55 -1.19 8.27
N ASP A 56 -5.34 -1.25 8.82
CA ASP A 56 -4.95 -0.52 10.03
C ASP A 56 -4.50 0.93 9.78
N GLY A 57 -4.75 1.44 8.58
CA GLY A 57 -4.45 2.80 8.17
C GLY A 57 -4.88 3.02 6.72
N LYS A 58 -4.53 4.18 6.14
CA LYS A 58 -4.90 4.50 4.76
C LYS A 58 -4.09 3.65 3.75
N PRO A 59 -4.72 2.72 3.01
CA PRO A 59 -3.99 1.87 2.07
C PRO A 59 -3.65 2.61 0.78
N GLN A 60 -2.55 2.19 0.17
CA GLN A 60 -2.28 2.47 -1.24
C GLN A 60 -2.54 1.19 -2.03
N TYR A 61 -3.39 1.27 -3.04
CA TYR A 61 -3.75 0.12 -3.85
C TYR A 61 -4.00 0.54 -5.30
N LYS A 62 -3.91 -0.43 -6.22
CA LYS A 62 -4.27 -0.31 -7.62
C LYS A 62 -5.24 -1.42 -7.97
N LEU A 63 -6.34 -1.06 -8.63
CA LEU A 63 -7.38 -2.00 -9.02
C LEU A 63 -7.55 -1.99 -10.54
N PHE A 64 -7.60 -3.18 -11.14
CA PHE A 64 -7.81 -3.32 -12.58
C PHE A 64 -8.45 -4.67 -12.93
N PRO A 65 -9.32 -4.72 -13.95
CA PRO A 65 -9.87 -5.96 -14.45
C PRO A 65 -8.85 -6.69 -15.35
N LEU A 66 -8.99 -8.00 -15.44
CA LEU A 66 -8.39 -8.84 -16.48
C LEU A 66 -9.50 -9.68 -17.12
N HIS A 67 -9.38 -9.89 -18.42
CA HIS A 67 -10.27 -10.75 -19.19
C HIS A 67 -9.58 -12.10 -19.46
N ASP A 68 -10.36 -13.09 -19.88
CA ASP A 68 -9.88 -14.41 -20.32
C ASP A 68 -9.00 -15.17 -19.29
N PRO A 69 -9.55 -15.65 -18.15
CA PRO A 69 -10.91 -15.47 -17.64
C PRO A 69 -11.12 -14.14 -16.90
N GLU A 70 -12.40 -13.80 -16.66
CA GLU A 70 -12.84 -12.59 -15.96
C GLU A 70 -12.34 -12.55 -14.51
N ARG A 71 -11.53 -11.53 -14.21
CA ARG A 71 -10.86 -11.38 -12.93
C ARG A 71 -10.79 -9.91 -12.54
N LEU A 72 -10.89 -9.63 -11.25
CA LEU A 72 -10.57 -8.33 -10.68
C LEU A 72 -9.29 -8.44 -9.85
N VAL A 73 -8.28 -7.64 -10.19
CA VAL A 73 -6.98 -7.67 -9.54
C VAL A 73 -6.80 -6.44 -8.68
N ILE A 74 -6.26 -6.65 -7.49
CA ILE A 74 -5.97 -5.60 -6.52
C ILE A 74 -4.51 -5.75 -6.08
N ASP A 75 -3.68 -4.80 -6.47
CA ASP A 75 -2.32 -4.65 -5.96
C ASP A 75 -2.36 -3.75 -4.73
N ILE A 76 -1.86 -4.23 -3.61
CA ILE A 76 -1.85 -3.53 -2.32
C ILE A 76 -0.40 -3.26 -1.96
N ARG A 77 -0.05 -2.01 -1.66
CA ARG A 77 1.30 -1.65 -1.20
C ARG A 77 1.50 -2.07 0.25
N GLN A 78 1.88 -3.33 0.43
CA GLN A 78 2.36 -3.89 1.69
C GLN A 78 3.37 -5.01 1.38
N PRO A 79 4.47 -5.14 2.13
CA PRO A 79 5.41 -6.23 1.94
C PRO A 79 4.96 -7.53 2.64
N GLN A 80 4.14 -7.40 3.69
CA GLN A 80 3.69 -8.53 4.49
C GLN A 80 2.67 -9.38 3.71
N LYS A 81 2.75 -10.70 3.88
CA LYS A 81 1.79 -11.64 3.27
C LYS A 81 0.39 -11.42 3.84
N ILE A 82 -0.60 -11.67 2.99
CA ILE A 82 -2.01 -11.60 3.37
C ILE A 82 -2.40 -12.93 4.02
N THR A 83 -3.02 -12.87 5.19
CA THR A 83 -3.56 -14.04 5.87
C THR A 83 -5.02 -14.28 5.45
N GLY A 84 -5.48 -15.53 5.54
CA GLY A 84 -6.88 -15.88 5.23
C GLY A 84 -7.22 -16.03 3.75
N LEU A 85 -6.23 -16.15 2.87
CA LEU A 85 -6.37 -16.51 1.47
C LEU A 85 -5.75 -17.90 1.19
N PRO A 86 -6.26 -18.67 0.20
CA PRO A 86 -7.40 -18.37 -0.65
C PRO A 86 -8.76 -18.60 0.05
N ILE A 87 -9.78 -17.89 -0.41
CA ILE A 87 -11.19 -18.08 -0.03
C ILE A 87 -11.93 -18.60 -1.26
N ASN A 88 -12.46 -19.82 -1.16
CA ASN A 88 -13.31 -20.39 -2.19
C ASN A 88 -14.77 -20.18 -1.81
N LEU A 89 -15.52 -19.58 -2.73
CA LEU A 89 -16.97 -19.44 -2.62
C LEU A 89 -17.61 -20.47 -3.54
N ASN A 90 -18.42 -21.36 -2.98
CA ASN A 90 -19.06 -22.41 -3.77
C ASN A 90 -20.01 -21.84 -4.84
N ASN A 91 -20.66 -20.70 -4.55
CA ASN A 91 -21.66 -20.09 -5.42
C ASN A 91 -21.58 -18.55 -5.39
N GLY A 92 -21.96 -17.92 -6.49
CA GLY A 92 -22.13 -16.47 -6.63
C GLY A 92 -21.22 -15.83 -7.67
N LEU A 93 -21.14 -14.50 -7.64
CA LEU A 93 -20.46 -13.73 -8.68
C LEU A 93 -18.94 -13.69 -8.49
N ILE A 94 -18.48 -13.68 -7.24
CA ILE A 94 -17.06 -13.91 -6.90
C ILE A 94 -16.92 -15.40 -6.56
N LYS A 95 -16.09 -16.12 -7.31
CA LYS A 95 -15.85 -17.56 -7.15
C LYS A 95 -14.70 -17.84 -6.20
N VAL A 96 -13.59 -17.14 -6.40
CA VAL A 96 -12.36 -17.37 -5.64
C VAL A 96 -11.71 -16.03 -5.35
N VAL A 97 -11.23 -15.85 -4.14
CA VAL A 97 -10.31 -14.77 -3.78
C VAL A 97 -8.99 -15.41 -3.41
N ARG A 98 -7.91 -15.06 -4.09
CA ARG A 98 -6.59 -15.68 -3.85
C ARG A 98 -5.45 -14.69 -3.99
N GLU A 99 -4.33 -15.02 -3.38
CA GLU A 99 -3.07 -14.34 -3.64
C GLU A 99 -2.51 -14.78 -5.01
N SER A 100 -1.81 -13.87 -5.68
CA SER A 100 -1.11 -14.13 -6.93
C SER A 100 0.27 -13.47 -6.90
N ARG A 101 1.06 -13.67 -7.95
CA ARG A 101 2.40 -13.10 -8.04
C ARG A 101 2.34 -11.57 -7.97
N ALA A 102 2.91 -11.03 -6.90
CA ALA A 102 3.05 -9.60 -6.70
C ALA A 102 3.89 -8.94 -7.81
N PRO A 103 3.62 -7.66 -8.14
CA PRO A 103 4.43 -6.93 -9.12
C PRO A 103 5.86 -6.69 -8.62
N ASP A 104 6.07 -6.52 -7.32
CA ASP A 104 7.37 -6.34 -6.68
C ASP A 104 7.32 -6.69 -5.18
N ALA A 105 8.44 -6.54 -4.46
CA ALA A 105 8.58 -6.92 -3.05
C ALA A 105 7.85 -6.01 -2.04
N GLN A 106 7.36 -4.85 -2.48
CA GLN A 106 6.61 -3.89 -1.65
C GLN A 106 5.10 -4.04 -1.81
N HIS A 107 4.65 -4.96 -2.66
CA HIS A 107 3.25 -5.16 -2.96
C HIS A 107 2.81 -6.60 -2.73
N GLN A 108 1.52 -6.75 -2.47
CA GLN A 108 0.80 -8.01 -2.56
C GLN A 108 -0.25 -7.90 -3.65
N ARG A 109 -0.45 -8.99 -4.40
CA ARG A 109 -1.49 -9.06 -5.44
C ARG A 109 -2.59 -10.01 -5.03
N VAL A 110 -3.80 -9.49 -4.90
CA VAL A 110 -5.02 -10.27 -4.70
C VAL A 110 -5.78 -10.34 -6.01
N VAL A 111 -6.26 -11.54 -6.37
CA VAL A 111 -7.06 -11.79 -7.56
C VAL A 111 -8.40 -12.35 -7.14
N LEU A 112 -9.46 -11.72 -7.62
CA LEU A 112 -10.82 -12.19 -7.52
C LEU A 112 -11.18 -12.82 -8.85
N GLU A 113 -11.48 -14.11 -8.84
CA GLU A 113 -12.01 -14.81 -10.01
C GLU A 113 -13.52 -14.61 -10.05
N LEU A 114 -14.01 -14.05 -11.15
CA LEU A 114 -15.40 -13.69 -11.32
C LEU A 114 -16.14 -14.76 -12.12
N ALA A 115 -17.46 -14.83 -11.91
CA ALA A 115 -18.31 -15.76 -12.63
C ALA A 115 -18.52 -15.36 -14.10
N ASP A 116 -18.63 -14.06 -14.36
CA ASP A 116 -18.93 -13.47 -15.67
C ASP A 116 -18.38 -12.03 -15.76
N LYS A 117 -18.36 -11.45 -16.96
CA LYS A 117 -17.89 -10.10 -17.29
C LYS A 117 -18.80 -9.00 -16.77
N THR A 118 -20.09 -9.30 -16.60
CA THR A 118 -21.13 -8.35 -16.16
C THR A 118 -21.23 -8.23 -14.64
N VAL A 119 -20.34 -8.89 -13.90
CA VAL A 119 -20.34 -8.90 -12.44
C VAL A 119 -20.03 -7.52 -11.89
N SER A 120 -20.99 -6.97 -11.13
CA SER A 120 -20.75 -5.79 -10.31
C SER A 120 -20.12 -6.20 -8.98
N VAL A 121 -18.83 -5.85 -8.82
CA VAL A 121 -18.11 -6.02 -7.55
C VAL A 121 -18.07 -4.70 -6.80
N MET A 122 -18.65 -4.67 -5.60
CA MET A 122 -18.49 -3.54 -4.69
C MET A 122 -17.24 -3.76 -3.84
N LEU A 123 -16.25 -2.87 -4.00
CA LEU A 123 -15.08 -2.82 -3.13
C LEU A 123 -15.34 -1.86 -1.96
N ARG A 124 -15.37 -2.41 -0.74
CA ARG A 124 -15.44 -1.62 0.49
C ARG A 124 -14.07 -1.60 1.15
N ILE A 125 -13.52 -0.40 1.32
CA ILE A 125 -12.26 -0.20 2.05
C ILE A 125 -12.58 0.52 3.35
N THR A 126 -12.12 -0.06 4.45
CA THR A 126 -12.22 0.54 5.77
C THR A 126 -10.81 0.69 6.34
N ALA A 127 -10.46 1.89 6.78
CA ALA A 127 -9.23 2.17 7.51
C ALA A 127 -9.63 2.49 8.96
N ALA A 128 -9.00 1.82 9.92
CA ALA A 128 -9.10 2.15 11.33
C ALA A 128 -8.22 3.36 11.68
#